data_AF-A0A7M3Y6P8-F1
#
_entry.id   AF-A0A7M3Y6P8-F1
#
_cell.length_a   1.000
_cell.length_b   1.000
_cell.length_c   1.000
_cell.angle_alpha   90.00
_cell.angle_beta   90.00
_cell.angle_gamma   90.00
#
_symmetry.space_group_name_H-M   'P 1'
#
loop_
_entity.id
_entity.type
_entity.pdbx_description
1 polymer ?
#
loop_
_entity_poly.entity_id
_entity_poly.type
_entity_poly.pdbx_seq_one_letter_code
_entity_poly.pdbx_strand_id
1 'polypeptide(L)'
;MSELRKAIRPLAGTILALTLFQGIAGWRLLNFETDIGHEHTAYLLTVLAIALPVVVIKSGIDDKSVRGNSFAVAGIVVIQLLVGLYLMGSYGWIHIPLAMMLTAHSFAVLISMRHAQ
;
A
#
# COMPACT_ATOMS: atom_id res chain seq x y z
N MET A 1 25.18 -5.68 -3.01
CA MET A 1 23.78 -5.22 -2.88
C MET A 1 23.58 -4.72 -1.47
N SER A 2 23.01 -3.52 -1.26
CA SER A 2 22.70 -3.08 0.11
C SER A 2 21.67 -4.03 0.75
N GLU A 3 21.79 -4.32 2.04
CA GLU A 3 20.79 -5.14 2.75
C GLU A 3 19.38 -4.55 2.65
N LEU A 4 19.27 -3.21 2.55
CA LEU A 4 18.02 -2.50 2.34
C LEU A 4 17.35 -2.82 0.99
N ARG A 5 18.12 -3.07 -0.07
CA ARG A 5 17.57 -3.45 -1.37
C ARG A 5 16.81 -4.78 -1.30
N LYS A 6 17.28 -5.73 -0.49
CA LYS A 6 16.62 -7.03 -0.29
C LYS A 6 15.27 -6.86 0.42
N ALA A 7 15.09 -5.80 1.22
CA ALA A 7 13.87 -5.54 1.97
C ALA A 7 12.71 -4.97 1.12
N ILE A 8 12.99 -4.38 -0.05
CA ILE A 8 11.96 -3.70 -0.87
C ILE A 8 10.90 -4.67 -1.37
N ARG A 9 11.28 -5.84 -1.90
CA ARG A 9 10.31 -6.83 -2.41
C ARG A 9 9.43 -7.41 -1.31
N PRO A 10 9.98 -7.90 -0.17
CA PRO A 10 9.17 -8.30 0.97
C PRO A 10 8.23 -7.20 1.43
N LEU A 11 8.71 -5.97 1.57
CA LEU A 11 7.90 -4.84 2.04
C LEU A 11 6.74 -4.53 1.08
N ALA A 12 7.01 -4.41 -0.22
CA ALA A 12 5.98 -4.21 -1.25
C ALA A 12 4.98 -5.38 -1.30
N GLY A 13 5.47 -6.61 -1.09
CA GLY A 13 4.64 -7.81 -0.99
C GLY A 13 3.70 -7.79 0.21
N THR A 14 4.19 -7.38 1.38
CA THR A 14 3.38 -7.21 2.58
C THR A 14 2.32 -6.12 2.40
N ILE A 15 2.68 -4.98 1.81
CA ILE A 15 1.73 -3.90 1.49
C ILE A 15 0.63 -4.42 0.54
N LEU A 16 1.00 -5.15 -0.51
CA LEU A 16 0.04 -5.75 -1.43
C LEU A 16 -0.90 -6.72 -0.72
N ALA A 17 -0.35 -7.65 0.07
CA ALA A 17 -1.13 -8.62 0.82
C ALA A 17 -2.10 -7.96 1.81
N LEU A 18 -1.63 -6.95 2.55
CA LEU A 18 -2.47 -6.17 3.45
C LEU A 18 -3.56 -5.42 2.69
N THR A 19 -3.27 -4.85 1.52
CA THR A 19 -4.27 -4.15 0.70
C THR A 19 -5.36 -5.11 0.21
N LEU A 20 -5.00 -6.33 -0.19
CA LEU A 20 -5.99 -7.36 -0.55
C LEU A 20 -6.81 -7.80 0.67
N PHE A 21 -6.16 -7.95 1.83
CA PHE A 21 -6.86 -8.22 3.08
C PHE A 21 -7.83 -7.10 3.46
N GLN A 22 -7.48 -5.82 3.25
CA GLN A 22 -8.39 -4.69 3.44
C GLN A 22 -9.69 -4.85 2.64
N GLY A 23 -9.61 -5.36 1.41
CA GLY A 23 -10.78 -5.64 0.58
C GLY A 23 -11.70 -6.70 1.21
N ILE A 24 -11.13 -7.78 1.74
CA ILE A 24 -11.87 -8.85 2.41
C ILE A 24 -12.47 -8.34 3.73
N ALA A 25 -11.68 -7.63 4.53
CA ALA A 25 -12.10 -7.08 5.82
C ALA A 25 -13.21 -6.04 5.64
N GLY A 26 -13.07 -5.12 4.69
CA GLY A 26 -14.09 -4.13 4.36
C GLY A 26 -15.39 -4.77 3.85
N TRP A 27 -15.29 -5.80 2.99
CA TRP A 27 -16.46 -6.56 2.55
C TRP A 27 -17.19 -7.21 3.72
N ARG A 28 -16.44 -7.82 4.66
CA ARG A 28 -17.05 -8.41 5.85
C ARG A 28 -17.71 -7.40 6.77
N LEU A 29 -17.07 -6.25 6.98
CA LEU A 29 -17.61 -5.18 7.80
C LEU A 29 -18.94 -4.67 7.23
N LEU A 30 -19.01 -4.48 5.91
CA LEU A 30 -20.22 -3.96 5.24
C LEU A 30 -21.39 -4.96 5.20
N ASN A 31 -21.11 -6.26 5.04
CA ASN A 31 -22.17 -7.26 4.82
C ASN A 31 -22.53 -8.09 6.06
N PHE A 32 -21.65 -8.15 7.06
CA PHE A 32 -21.81 -9.01 8.24
C PHE A 32 -21.54 -8.29 9.56
N GLU A 33 -21.32 -6.96 9.53
CA GLU A 33 -21.01 -6.12 10.71
C GLU A 33 -19.87 -6.68 11.59
N THR A 34 -19.00 -7.50 11.00
CA THR A 34 -17.91 -8.17 11.70
C THR A 34 -16.60 -7.51 11.31
N ASP A 35 -16.01 -6.75 12.22
CA ASP A 35 -14.66 -6.25 12.04
C ASP A 35 -13.64 -7.37 12.31
N ILE A 36 -12.94 -7.79 11.25
CA ILE A 36 -11.84 -8.75 11.34
C ILE A 36 -10.46 -8.07 11.38
N GLY A 37 -10.42 -6.82 11.88
CA GLY A 37 -9.21 -6.02 12.06
C GLY A 37 -8.97 -4.99 10.97
N HIS A 38 -10.02 -4.53 10.26
CA HIS A 38 -9.96 -3.55 9.17
C HIS A 38 -9.20 -2.29 9.57
N GLU A 39 -9.56 -1.68 10.70
CA GLU A 39 -8.95 -0.44 11.18
C GLU A 39 -7.47 -0.64 11.56
N HIS A 40 -7.17 -1.65 12.38
CA HIS A 40 -5.80 -1.94 12.81
C HIS A 40 -4.86 -2.24 11.63
N THR A 41 -5.35 -3.01 10.66
CA THR A 41 -4.56 -3.35 9.49
C THR A 41 -4.42 -2.17 8.52
N ALA A 42 -5.32 -1.18 8.55
CA ALA A 42 -5.18 0.07 7.79
C ALA A 42 -4.05 0.95 8.35
N TYR A 43 -3.91 1.05 9.67
CA TYR A 43 -2.78 1.75 10.30
C TYR A 43 -1.44 1.07 9.98
N LEU A 44 -1.37 -0.26 10.10
CA LEU A 44 -0.17 -1.02 9.75
C LEU A 44 0.20 -0.84 8.27
N LEU A 45 -0.78 -0.95 7.37
CA LEU A 45 -0.59 -0.73 5.94
C LEU A 45 -0.01 0.67 5.68
N THR A 46 -0.55 1.70 6.33
CA THR A 46 -0.09 3.09 6.20
C THR A 46 1.38 3.24 6.59
N VAL A 47 1.77 2.71 7.75
CA VAL A 47 3.16 2.79 8.23
C VAL A 47 4.12 2.10 7.25
N LEU A 48 3.78 0.88 6.79
CA LEU A 48 4.63 0.14 5.86
C LEU A 48 4.74 0.82 4.50
N ALA A 49 3.63 1.34 3.97
CA ALA A 49 3.60 2.03 2.68
C ALA A 49 4.38 3.36 2.71
N ILE A 50 4.37 4.11 3.82
CA ILE A 50 5.21 5.30 3.99
C ILE A 50 6.70 4.92 4.13
N ALA A 51 7.02 3.80 4.76
CA ALA A 51 8.39 3.33 4.88
C ALA A 51 9.01 2.89 3.54
N LEU A 52 8.19 2.39 2.60
CA LEU A 52 8.65 1.89 1.30
C LEU A 52 9.52 2.88 0.50
N PRO A 53 9.09 4.13 0.21
CA PRO A 53 9.93 5.08 -0.51
C PRO A 53 11.23 5.42 0.24
N VAL A 54 11.20 5.46 1.59
CA VAL A 54 12.40 5.69 2.41
C VAL A 54 13.42 4.57 2.19
N VAL A 55 12.97 3.31 2.23
CA VAL A 55 13.81 2.14 1.97
C VAL A 55 14.33 2.17 0.54
N VAL A 56 13.50 2.50 -0.44
CA VAL A 56 13.93 2.61 -1.86
C VAL A 56 15.03 3.65 -2.02
N ILE A 57 14.87 4.86 -1.47
CA ILE A 57 15.88 5.94 -1.53
C ILE A 57 17.18 5.50 -0.86
N LYS A 58 17.08 4.95 0.37
CA LYS A 58 18.27 4.55 1.14
C LYS A 58 18.96 3.32 0.57
N SER A 59 18.26 2.51 -0.22
CA SER A 59 18.85 1.35 -0.89
C SER A 59 19.75 1.71 -2.08
N GLY A 60 19.65 2.95 -2.60
CA GLY A 60 20.42 3.44 -3.75
C GLY A 60 19.89 3.00 -5.11
N ILE A 61 18.64 2.55 -5.19
CA ILE A 61 18.00 2.20 -6.47
C ILE A 61 17.62 3.48 -7.22
N ASP A 62 18.09 3.60 -8.46
CA ASP A 62 17.74 4.71 -9.36
C ASP A 62 16.71 4.36 -10.43
N ASP A 63 16.13 3.16 -10.38
CA ASP A 63 15.03 2.77 -11.26
C ASP A 63 13.81 3.70 -11.04
N LYS A 64 13.49 4.49 -12.06
CA LYS A 64 12.40 5.48 -12.03
C LYS A 64 11.04 4.83 -11.78
N SER A 65 10.82 3.60 -12.24
CA SER A 65 9.57 2.86 -12.00
C SER A 65 9.46 2.46 -10.54
N VAL A 66 10.52 1.89 -9.93
CA VAL A 66 10.53 1.53 -8.50
C VAL A 66 10.33 2.77 -7.63
N ARG A 67 11.05 3.86 -7.93
CA ARG A 67 10.92 5.13 -7.20
C ARG A 67 9.52 5.73 -7.35
N GLY A 68 9.05 5.89 -8.58
CA GLY A 68 7.73 6.48 -8.86
C GLY A 68 6.59 5.71 -8.20
N ASN A 69 6.57 4.38 -8.36
CA ASN A 69 5.52 3.56 -7.76
C ASN A 69 5.61 3.49 -6.23
N SER A 70 6.80 3.51 -5.62
CA SER A 70 6.92 3.54 -4.14
C SER A 70 6.40 4.84 -3.54
N PHE A 71 6.60 5.99 -4.20
CA PHE A 71 5.98 7.25 -3.79
C PHE A 71 4.46 7.26 -4.02
N ALA A 72 3.98 6.70 -5.12
CA ALA A 72 2.55 6.57 -5.37
C ALA A 72 1.86 5.73 -4.28
N VAL A 73 2.46 4.60 -3.89
CA VAL A 73 1.98 3.75 -2.78
C VAL A 73 1.86 4.56 -1.48
N ALA A 74 2.88 5.34 -1.11
CA ALA A 74 2.86 6.17 0.09
C ALA A 74 1.83 7.31 0.03
N GLY A 75 1.66 7.95 -1.14
CA GLY A 75 0.66 9.01 -1.30
C GLY A 75 -0.77 8.47 -1.23
N ILE A 76 -1.04 7.40 -1.97
CA ILE A 76 -2.38 6.80 -2.06
C ILE A 76 -2.82 6.25 -0.72
N VAL A 77 -1.95 5.59 0.05
CA VAL A 77 -2.34 5.02 1.35
C VAL A 77 -2.76 6.10 2.35
N VAL A 78 -2.13 7.28 2.31
CA VAL A 78 -2.49 8.40 3.19
C VAL A 78 -3.86 8.93 2.83
N ILE A 79 -4.12 9.13 1.53
CA ILE A 79 -5.44 9.55 1.05
C ILE A 79 -6.48 8.49 1.41
N GLN A 80 -6.18 7.21 1.21
CA GLN A 80 -7.04 6.08 1.56
C GLN A 80 -7.44 6.10 3.05
N LEU A 81 -6.46 6.28 3.94
CA LEU A 81 -6.70 6.36 5.39
C LEU A 81 -7.58 7.57 5.74
N LEU A 82 -7.29 8.75 5.16
CA LEU A 82 -8.09 9.95 5.41
C LEU A 82 -9.54 9.80 4.93
N VAL A 83 -9.74 9.13 3.79
CA VAL A 83 -11.09 8.82 3.30
C VAL A 83 -11.80 7.88 4.27
N GLY A 84 -11.14 6.81 4.68
CA GLY A 84 -11.68 5.82 5.62
C GLY A 84 -12.08 6.43 6.97
N LEU A 85 -11.28 7.35 7.50
CA LEU A 85 -11.53 7.98 8.81
C LEU A 85 -12.57 9.10 8.76
N TYR A 86 -12.53 9.94 7.73
CA TYR A 86 -13.24 11.23 7.76
C TYR A 86 -14.26 11.42 6.65
N LEU A 87 -14.12 10.72 5.52
CA LEU A 87 -14.88 11.03 4.31
C LEU A 87 -15.79 9.89 3.83
N MET A 88 -15.92 8.79 4.59
CA MET A 88 -16.72 7.63 4.20
C MET A 88 -18.18 7.97 3.85
N GLY A 89 -18.79 8.93 4.56
CA GLY A 89 -20.19 9.32 4.31
C GLY A 89 -20.42 10.06 2.98
N SER A 90 -19.50 10.94 2.56
CA SER A 90 -19.69 11.80 1.38
C SER A 90 -18.85 11.37 0.17
N TYR A 91 -17.73 10.70 0.43
CA TYR A 91 -16.75 10.28 -0.56
C TYR A 91 -16.33 8.82 -0.39
N GLY A 92 -17.09 7.97 0.33
CA GLY A 92 -16.74 6.55 0.50
C GLY A 92 -16.56 5.80 -0.83
N TRP A 93 -17.21 6.24 -1.91
CA TRP A 93 -17.06 5.64 -3.23
C TRP A 93 -15.63 5.71 -3.79
N ILE A 94 -14.80 6.71 -3.43
CA ILE A 94 -13.40 6.79 -3.89
C ILE A 94 -12.49 5.79 -3.17
N HIS A 95 -12.93 5.20 -2.06
CA HIS A 95 -12.14 4.26 -1.26
C HIS A 95 -11.80 2.97 -2.04
N ILE A 96 -12.68 2.53 -2.94
CA ILE A 96 -12.44 1.34 -3.79
C ILE A 96 -11.43 1.62 -4.90
N PRO A 97 -11.61 2.66 -5.76
CA PRO A 97 -10.60 3.03 -6.76
C PRO A 97 -9.20 3.26 -6.17
N LEU A 98 -9.11 3.93 -5.02
CA LEU A 98 -7.84 4.16 -4.35
C LEU A 98 -7.19 2.85 -3.87
N ALA A 99 -7.96 1.91 -3.30
CA ALA A 99 -7.45 0.58 -2.96
C ALA A 99 -6.95 -0.20 -4.20
N MET A 100 -7.63 -0.09 -5.34
CA MET A 100 -7.20 -0.69 -6.60
C MET A 100 -5.88 -0.08 -7.09
N MET A 101 -5.75 1.25 -7.04
CA MET A 101 -4.50 1.93 -7.40
C MET A 101 -3.35 1.57 -6.45
N LEU A 102 -3.62 1.48 -5.14
CA LEU A 102 -2.64 1.05 -4.14
C LEU A 102 -2.15 -0.36 -4.44
N THR A 103 -3.07 -1.27 -4.79
CA THR A 103 -2.76 -2.65 -5.21
C THR A 103 -1.88 -2.64 -6.46
N ALA A 104 -2.29 -1.89 -7.50
CA ALA A 104 -1.58 -1.83 -8.77
C ALA A 104 -0.14 -1.28 -8.62
N HIS A 105 0.04 -0.19 -7.89
CA HIS A 105 1.36 0.39 -7.67
C HIS A 105 2.24 -0.46 -6.76
N SER A 106 1.67 -1.12 -5.75
CA SER A 106 2.42 -2.09 -4.92
C SER A 106 2.91 -3.27 -5.76
N PHE A 107 2.05 -3.79 -6.66
CA PHE A 107 2.44 -4.82 -7.61
C PHE A 107 3.48 -4.33 -8.62
N ALA A 108 3.37 -3.09 -9.10
CA ALA A 108 4.35 -2.46 -9.98
C ALA A 108 5.75 -2.41 -9.35
N VAL A 109 5.86 -2.07 -8.06
CA VAL A 109 7.14 -2.13 -7.33
C VAL A 109 7.71 -3.54 -7.33
N LEU A 110 6.88 -4.57 -7.07
CA LEU A 110 7.34 -5.97 -7.06
C LEU A 110 7.92 -6.42 -8.40
N ILE A 111 7.26 -6.09 -9.52
CA ILE A 111 7.72 -6.50 -10.85
C ILE A 111 8.92 -5.66 -11.32
N SER A 112 8.95 -4.35 -11.03
CA SER A 112 10.06 -3.48 -11.42
C SER A 112 11.34 -3.84 -10.66
N MET A 113 11.21 -4.26 -9.40
CA MET A 113 12.34 -4.76 -8.61
C MET A 113 13.01 -6.02 -9.19
N ARG A 114 12.36 -6.77 -10.10
CA ARG A 114 13.00 -7.88 -10.83
C ARG A 114 14.01 -7.38 -11.87
N HIS A 115 13.79 -6.18 -12.40
CA HIS A 115 14.55 -5.59 -13.50
C HIS A 115 15.50 -4.47 -13.02
N ALA A 116 15.22 -3.86 -11.87
CA ALA A 116 16.08 -2.90 -11.22
C ALA A 116 17.35 -3.61 -10.72
N GLN A 117 18.43 -3.58 -11.51
CA GLN A 117 19.76 -4.07 -11.18
C GLN A 117 20.56 -3.08 -10.32
#